data_AF-A0A8J1XHV8-F1
#
_entry.id   AF-A0A8J1XHV8-F1
#
_cell.length_a   1.000
_cell.length_b   1.000
_cell.length_c   1.000
_cell.angle_alpha   90.00
_cell.angle_beta   90.00
_cell.angle_gamma   90.00
#
_symmetry.space_group_name_H-M   'P 1'
#
loop_
_entity.id
_entity.type
_entity.pdbx_description
1 polymer ?
#
loop_
_entity_poly.entity_id
_entity_poly.type
_entity_poly.pdbx_seq_one_letter_code
_entity_poly.pdbx_strand_id
1 'polypeptide(L)'
;MKTSKMTHKYRKSKIIQYKLLENQKSIKMKTSLMPTQKPKIKTLGLLTLMLFLRMGTTQGSEVESRSVCACFSDGFIRIDCEPDHLILIKRELLGYSKTCPGKCQYKSHGGGCEQEYKKVSWFCEGKQNCFTGVERGTCGSTLTNYLYVEYQCVP
;
A
#
# COMPACT_ATOMS: atom_id res chain seq x y z
N MET A 1 14.38 49.03 -8.74
CA MET A 1 15.27 48.00 -9.33
C MET A 1 16.13 47.38 -8.24
N LYS A 2 15.85 46.13 -7.83
CA LYS A 2 16.75 45.30 -7.02
C LYS A 2 16.58 43.85 -7.45
N THR A 3 17.60 43.33 -8.11
CA THR A 3 17.67 41.98 -8.67
C THR A 3 18.33 41.01 -7.70
N SER A 4 17.77 39.79 -7.71
CA SER A 4 18.47 38.51 -7.69
C SER A 4 19.32 38.10 -6.46
N LYS A 5 18.72 37.25 -5.62
CA LYS A 5 19.43 36.23 -4.83
C LYS A 5 18.55 34.99 -4.73
N MET A 6 18.83 33.92 -5.47
CA MET A 6 18.53 32.53 -5.07
C MET A 6 18.94 31.52 -6.16
N THR A 7 20.21 31.10 -6.16
CA THR A 7 20.66 29.95 -6.96
C THR A 7 21.81 29.23 -6.26
N HIS A 8 21.58 28.57 -5.11
CA HIS A 8 22.64 27.73 -4.53
C HIS A 8 22.18 26.55 -3.68
N LYS A 9 20.95 26.04 -3.85
CA LYS A 9 20.42 24.92 -3.05
C LYS A 9 20.00 23.67 -3.84
N TYR A 10 20.26 23.61 -5.15
CA TYR A 10 19.76 22.55 -6.04
C TYR A 10 20.79 21.50 -6.51
N ARG A 11 21.99 21.44 -5.92
CA ARG A 11 23.06 20.54 -6.41
C ARG A 11 23.38 19.30 -5.56
N LYS A 12 22.78 19.15 -4.37
CA LYS A 12 23.10 18.01 -3.46
C LYS A 12 22.18 16.79 -3.55
N SER A 13 21.08 16.84 -4.32
CA SER A 13 20.08 15.76 -4.31
C SER A 13 20.33 14.61 -5.30
N LYS A 14 21.30 14.72 -6.22
CA LYS A 14 21.54 13.69 -7.26
C LYS A 14 22.53 12.59 -6.88
N ILE A 15 23.28 12.72 -5.78
CA ILE A 15 24.35 11.76 -5.43
C ILE A 15 23.83 10.55 -4.63
N ILE A 16 22.65 10.63 -4.01
CA ILE A 16 22.14 9.56 -3.13
C ILE A 16 21.44 8.44 -3.91
N GLN A 17 20.98 8.69 -5.14
CA GLN A 17 20.23 7.71 -5.95
C GLN A 17 21.08 6.54 -6.49
N TYR A 18 22.41 6.65 -6.51
CA TYR A 18 23.26 5.60 -7.11
C TYR A 18 23.70 4.49 -6.14
N LYS A 19 23.48 4.61 -4.83
CA LYS A 19 23.92 3.60 -3.84
C LYS A 19 22.90 2.51 -3.50
N LEU A 20 21.69 2.57 -4.05
CA LEU A 20 20.63 1.58 -3.75
C LEU A 20 20.49 0.46 -4.80
N LEU A 21 21.21 0.54 -5.92
CA LEU A 21 21.12 -0.44 -7.01
C LEU A 21 22.14 -1.59 -6.95
N GLU A 22 23.15 -1.53 -6.08
CA GLU A 22 24.19 -2.58 -5.99
C GLU A 22 23.87 -3.70 -5.00
N ASN A 23 22.85 -3.57 -4.15
CA ASN A 23 22.54 -4.57 -3.11
C ASN A 23 21.57 -5.69 -3.53
N GLN A 24 21.07 -5.73 -4.78
CA GLN A 24 20.12 -6.76 -5.23
C GLN A 24 20.73 -7.98 -5.93
N LYS A 25 22.07 -8.09 -6.07
CA LYS A 25 22.69 -9.15 -6.88
C LYS A 25 23.16 -10.42 -6.14
N SER A 26 22.97 -10.57 -4.83
CA SER A 26 23.61 -11.65 -4.05
C SER A 26 22.67 -12.58 -3.27
N ILE A 27 21.53 -12.97 -3.85
CA ILE A 27 20.71 -14.05 -3.29
C ILE A 27 20.31 -15.04 -4.40
N LYS A 28 21.32 -15.71 -4.97
CA LYS A 28 21.13 -17.00 -5.67
C LYS A 28 21.14 -18.09 -4.59
N MET A 29 19.96 -18.41 -4.05
CA MET A 29 19.81 -19.58 -3.19
C MET A 29 19.99 -20.85 -4.03
N LYS A 30 20.94 -21.67 -3.59
CA LYS A 30 21.16 -23.06 -4.02
C LYS A 30 19.90 -23.87 -3.77
N THR A 31 19.19 -24.23 -4.83
CA THR A 31 18.17 -25.28 -4.78
C THR A 31 18.90 -26.63 -4.71
N SER A 32 19.09 -27.13 -3.49
CA SER A 32 19.62 -28.47 -3.24
C SER A 32 18.55 -29.50 -3.57
N LEU A 33 18.78 -30.30 -4.63
CA LEU A 33 17.98 -31.48 -4.92
C LEU A 33 18.08 -32.47 -3.75
N MET A 34 16.97 -32.73 -3.07
CA MET A 34 16.86 -33.87 -2.15
C MET A 34 16.57 -35.15 -2.94
N PRO A 35 17.16 -36.29 -2.55
CA PRO A 35 16.89 -37.58 -3.16
C PRO A 35 15.50 -38.10 -2.78
N THR A 36 14.69 -38.39 -3.80
CA THR A 36 13.43 -39.11 -3.71
C THR A 36 13.63 -40.54 -3.18
N GLN A 37 13.29 -40.78 -1.91
CA GLN A 37 13.09 -42.11 -1.37
C GLN A 37 11.66 -42.59 -1.66
N LYS A 38 11.55 -43.77 -2.27
CA LYS A 38 10.27 -44.46 -2.52
C LYS A 38 9.78 -45.14 -1.22
N PRO A 39 8.62 -44.77 -0.67
CA PRO A 39 8.05 -45.50 0.47
C PRO A 39 7.40 -46.80 0.00
N LYS A 40 7.85 -47.93 0.58
CA LYS A 40 7.12 -49.21 0.51
C LYS A 40 5.98 -49.16 1.51
N ILE A 41 4.78 -48.84 1.02
CA ILE A 41 3.55 -48.85 1.81
C ILE A 41 3.12 -50.31 2.01
N LYS A 42 3.30 -50.82 3.23
CA LYS A 42 2.64 -52.05 3.69
C LYS A 42 1.26 -51.65 4.21
N THR A 43 0.24 -52.14 3.55
CA THR A 43 -1.18 -52.10 3.93
C THR A 43 -1.37 -52.73 5.31
N LEU A 44 -1.51 -51.91 6.35
CA LEU A 44 -2.15 -52.31 7.61
C LEU A 44 -2.56 -51.06 8.41
N GLY A 45 -3.86 -50.91 8.66
CA GLY A 45 -4.39 -49.95 9.62
C GLY A 45 -5.31 -48.88 9.04
N LEU A 46 -6.50 -49.27 8.63
CA LEU A 46 -7.62 -48.42 8.19
C LEU A 46 -8.21 -47.53 9.32
N LEU A 47 -7.41 -47.15 10.34
CA LEU A 47 -7.88 -46.48 11.57
C LEU A 47 -7.15 -45.16 11.89
N THR A 48 -6.11 -44.79 11.15
CA THR A 48 -5.36 -43.53 11.32
C THR A 48 -5.81 -42.39 10.38
N LEU A 49 -6.78 -42.63 9.50
CA LEU A 49 -7.29 -41.62 8.56
C LEU A 49 -8.21 -40.56 9.21
N MET A 50 -8.80 -40.87 10.37
CA MET A 50 -9.67 -39.94 11.12
C MET A 50 -8.90 -38.91 11.97
N LEU A 51 -7.60 -39.11 12.22
CA LEU A 51 -6.77 -38.20 13.02
C LEU A 51 -6.12 -37.07 12.21
N PHE A 52 -5.97 -37.21 10.90
CA PHE A 52 -5.48 -36.14 10.02
C PHE A 52 -6.58 -35.17 9.55
N LEU A 53 -7.86 -35.50 9.75
CA LEU A 53 -8.99 -34.58 9.53
C LEU A 53 -9.13 -33.53 10.65
N ARG A 54 -8.31 -33.61 11.70
CA ARG A 54 -8.20 -32.59 12.76
C ARG A 54 -6.95 -31.71 12.63
N MET A 55 -6.28 -31.70 11.47
CA MET A 55 -5.39 -30.59 11.15
C MET A 55 -6.28 -29.36 10.93
N GLY A 56 -6.45 -28.62 12.02
CA GLY A 56 -7.29 -27.45 12.11
C GLY A 56 -7.03 -26.54 10.92
N THR A 57 -8.10 -26.21 10.22
CA THR A 57 -8.15 -25.03 9.39
C THR A 57 -7.83 -23.86 10.32
N THR A 58 -6.56 -23.46 10.42
CA THR A 58 -6.20 -22.11 10.81
C THR A 58 -6.88 -21.23 9.77
N GLN A 59 -8.11 -20.81 10.08
CA GLN A 59 -8.76 -19.69 9.41
C GLN A 59 -7.83 -18.52 9.71
N GLY A 60 -6.82 -18.33 8.85
CA GLY A 60 -6.10 -17.08 8.77
C GLY A 60 -7.19 -16.06 8.52
N SER A 61 -7.49 -15.25 9.52
CA SER A 61 -8.39 -14.12 9.36
C SER A 61 -7.77 -13.27 8.27
N GLU A 62 -8.37 -13.34 7.08
CA GLU A 62 -7.92 -12.58 5.93
C GLU A 62 -8.11 -11.11 6.32
N VAL A 63 -7.01 -10.38 6.46
CA VAL A 63 -7.05 -8.97 6.88
C VAL A 63 -7.80 -8.20 5.81
N GLU A 64 -9.03 -7.79 6.12
CA GLU A 64 -9.91 -7.11 5.19
C GLU A 64 -9.30 -5.77 4.75
N SER A 65 -9.15 -5.58 3.44
CA SER A 65 -8.70 -4.30 2.89
C SER A 65 -9.86 -3.29 2.92
N ARG A 66 -9.63 -2.14 3.55
CA ARG A 66 -10.59 -1.03 3.65
C ARG A 66 -10.13 0.09 2.72
N SER A 67 -11.08 0.89 2.24
CA SER A 67 -10.75 2.10 1.46
C SER A 67 -11.54 3.30 1.94
N VAL A 68 -10.90 4.46 1.89
CA VAL A 68 -11.51 5.76 2.13
C VAL A 68 -11.21 6.67 0.94
N CYS A 69 -12.20 7.44 0.55
CA CYS A 69 -12.04 8.49 -0.43
C CYS A 69 -12.65 9.79 0.09
N ALA A 70 -11.91 10.88 -0.06
CA ALA A 70 -12.36 12.22 0.28
C ALA A 70 -12.10 13.19 -0.86
N CYS A 71 -13.07 14.06 -1.09
CA CYS A 71 -12.93 15.17 -2.00
C CYS A 71 -12.07 16.26 -1.35
N PHE A 72 -11.40 17.04 -2.17
CA PHE A 72 -10.68 18.22 -1.68
C PHE A 72 -11.62 19.20 -0.93
N SER A 73 -12.90 19.27 -1.33
CA SER A 73 -13.92 20.05 -0.62
C SER A 73 -14.16 19.61 0.81
N ASP A 74 -13.86 18.35 1.14
CA ASP A 74 -14.06 17.78 2.48
C ASP A 74 -12.92 18.21 3.41
N GLY A 75 -11.78 18.63 2.87
CA GLY A 75 -10.65 19.20 3.59
C GLY A 75 -9.77 18.20 4.34
N PHE A 76 -10.31 17.07 4.79
CA PHE A 76 -9.58 16.07 5.58
C PHE A 76 -10.05 14.63 5.35
N ILE A 77 -9.20 13.67 5.72
CA ILE A 77 -9.54 12.27 5.90
C ILE A 77 -9.35 11.86 7.34
N ARG A 78 -10.17 10.90 7.78
CA ARG A 78 -10.05 10.23 9.07
C ARG A 78 -9.97 8.73 8.84
N ILE A 79 -8.99 8.10 9.47
CA ILE A 79 -8.80 6.65 9.47
C ILE A 79 -8.72 6.23 10.94
N ASP A 80 -9.56 5.29 11.35
CA ASP A 80 -9.59 4.75 12.71
C ASP A 80 -9.52 3.22 12.64
N CYS A 81 -8.64 2.63 13.45
CA CYS A 81 -8.56 1.21 13.71
C CYS A 81 -9.07 0.88 15.11
N GLU A 82 -9.44 -0.38 15.32
CA GLU A 82 -9.85 -0.88 16.63
C GLU A 82 -8.69 -0.80 17.66
N PRO A 83 -8.97 -0.92 18.97
CA PRO A 83 -7.94 -1.16 19.97
C PRO A 83 -6.92 -2.22 19.54
N ASP A 84 -5.65 -1.95 19.85
CA ASP A 84 -4.52 -2.83 19.55
C ASP A 84 -4.27 -3.12 18.05
N HIS A 85 -4.84 -2.31 17.15
CA HIS A 85 -4.54 -2.38 15.72
C HIS A 85 -3.92 -1.09 15.21
N LEU A 86 -2.97 -1.23 14.29
CA LEU A 86 -2.26 -0.14 13.63
C LEU A 86 -2.69 -0.02 12.17
N ILE A 87 -2.72 1.21 11.68
CA ILE A 87 -2.99 1.55 10.29
C ILE A 87 -1.80 1.12 9.44
N LEU A 88 -2.07 0.28 8.44
CA LEU A 88 -1.14 -0.08 7.37
C LEU A 88 -1.68 0.46 6.05
N ILE A 89 -1.00 1.43 5.46
CA ILE A 89 -1.39 2.00 4.17
C ILE A 89 -0.92 1.07 3.05
N LYS A 90 -1.85 0.57 2.23
CA LYS A 90 -1.55 -0.30 1.07
C LYS A 90 -1.35 0.51 -0.20
N ARG A 91 -2.23 1.48 -0.42
CA ARG A 91 -2.23 2.32 -1.61
C ARG A 91 -2.76 3.69 -1.24
N GLU A 92 -2.13 4.73 -1.74
CA GLU A 92 -2.68 6.08 -1.67
C GLU A 92 -2.43 6.79 -3.00
N LEU A 93 -3.39 7.59 -3.44
CA LEU A 93 -3.30 8.32 -4.70
C LEU A 93 -4.17 9.56 -4.68
N LEU A 94 -3.75 10.55 -5.45
CA LEU A 94 -4.57 11.69 -5.82
C LEU A 94 -5.13 11.46 -7.22
N GLY A 95 -6.34 11.93 -7.50
CA GLY A 95 -6.89 11.76 -8.83
C GLY A 95 -8.05 12.67 -9.17
N TYR A 96 -8.57 12.46 -10.38
CA TYR A 96 -9.88 12.94 -10.81
C TYR A 96 -10.53 11.89 -11.70
N SER A 97 -11.83 11.63 -11.49
CA SER A 97 -12.66 10.77 -12.34
C SER A 97 -12.22 9.28 -12.40
N LYS A 98 -12.80 8.45 -11.51
CA LYS A 98 -13.13 6.99 -11.65
C LYS A 98 -13.01 6.20 -10.35
N THR A 99 -11.98 6.43 -9.55
CA THR A 99 -11.66 5.58 -8.37
C THR A 99 -12.49 5.92 -7.13
N CYS A 100 -13.11 7.10 -7.13
CA CYS A 100 -13.99 7.56 -6.06
C CYS A 100 -15.45 7.55 -6.54
N PRO A 101 -16.30 6.61 -6.11
CA PRO A 101 -17.66 6.49 -6.62
C PRO A 101 -18.49 7.74 -6.26
N GLY A 102 -18.84 8.52 -7.28
CA GLY A 102 -19.90 9.54 -7.26
C GLY A 102 -19.63 10.84 -6.48
N LYS A 103 -18.66 10.89 -5.55
CA LYS A 103 -18.50 12.03 -4.63
C LYS A 103 -17.77 13.24 -5.23
N CYS A 104 -16.72 13.02 -6.02
CA CYS A 104 -15.83 14.09 -6.47
C CYS A 104 -15.86 14.18 -8.01
N GLN A 105 -16.90 14.80 -8.57
CA GLN A 105 -17.05 14.91 -10.04
C GLN A 105 -16.43 16.20 -10.58
N TYR A 106 -15.45 16.07 -11.47
CA TYR A 106 -15.14 17.13 -12.44
C TYR A 106 -15.96 16.85 -13.71
N LYS A 107 -16.78 17.81 -14.13
CA LYS A 107 -17.70 17.66 -15.28
C LYS A 107 -17.03 17.59 -16.66
N SER A 108 -15.71 17.78 -16.78
CA SER A 108 -15.22 18.41 -18.03
C SER A 108 -14.03 17.77 -18.73
N HIS A 109 -13.46 16.67 -18.26
CA HIS A 109 -12.35 16.02 -18.97
C HIS A 109 -12.64 14.54 -19.16
N GLY A 110 -12.85 14.11 -20.40
CA GLY A 110 -13.19 12.74 -20.81
C GLY A 110 -12.06 11.73 -20.59
N GLY A 111 -11.62 11.58 -19.33
CA GLY A 111 -10.55 10.70 -18.90
C GLY A 111 -10.46 10.68 -17.38
N GLY A 112 -9.88 9.61 -16.83
CA GLY A 112 -9.49 9.55 -15.42
C GLY A 112 -8.00 9.81 -15.28
N CYS A 113 -7.59 10.39 -14.15
CA CYS A 113 -6.19 10.40 -13.77
C CYS A 113 -5.99 9.96 -12.33
N GLU A 114 -4.93 9.19 -12.11
CA GLU A 114 -4.40 8.81 -10.81
C GLU A 114 -2.92 9.18 -10.76
N GLN A 115 -2.48 9.75 -9.64
CA GLN A 115 -1.10 10.08 -9.34
C GLN A 115 -0.75 9.50 -7.98
N GLU A 116 0.39 8.81 -7.87
CA GLU A 116 0.89 8.34 -6.59
C GLU A 116 1.03 9.48 -5.59
N TYR A 117 0.65 9.19 -4.35
CA TYR A 117 0.80 10.08 -3.21
C TYR A 117 1.56 9.34 -2.11
N LYS A 118 2.19 10.05 -1.17
CA LYS A 118 2.97 9.43 -0.07
C LYS A 118 2.81 10.11 1.28
N LYS A 119 1.90 11.08 1.39
CA LYS A 119 1.78 11.86 2.62
C LYS A 119 1.01 11.09 3.68
N VAL A 120 0.01 10.30 3.27
CA VAL A 120 -0.83 9.54 4.20
C VAL A 120 -0.05 8.40 4.81
N SER A 121 0.71 7.63 4.03
CA SER A 121 1.64 6.62 4.56
C SER A 121 2.61 7.24 5.56
N TRP A 122 3.30 8.32 5.17
CA TRP A 122 4.26 8.97 6.06
C TRP A 122 3.63 9.50 7.37
N PHE A 123 2.37 9.96 7.34
CA PHE A 123 1.74 10.59 8.50
C PHE A 123 0.88 9.64 9.34
N CYS A 124 0.30 8.59 8.75
CA CYS A 124 -0.72 7.75 9.37
C CYS A 124 -0.26 6.32 9.64
N GLU A 125 0.71 5.80 8.91
CA GLU A 125 1.15 4.42 9.06
C GLU A 125 1.74 4.18 10.46
N GLY A 126 1.37 3.06 11.07
CA GLY A 126 1.77 2.70 12.43
C GLY A 126 1.04 3.45 13.55
N LYS A 127 -0.02 4.22 13.23
CA LYS A 127 -0.91 4.84 14.23
C LYS A 127 -2.22 4.07 14.33
N GLN A 128 -2.89 4.16 15.47
CA GLN A 128 -4.24 3.61 15.63
C GLN A 128 -5.31 4.48 14.96
N ASN A 129 -5.20 5.80 15.15
CA ASN A 129 -6.11 6.79 14.59
C ASN A 129 -5.30 7.86 13.86
N CYS A 130 -5.77 8.31 12.71
CA CYS A 130 -5.11 9.36 11.94
C CYS A 130 -6.11 10.35 11.34
N PHE A 131 -5.72 11.62 11.37
CA PHE A 131 -6.42 12.72 10.75
C PHE A 131 -5.43 13.53 9.92
N THR A 132 -5.69 13.72 8.63
CA THR A 132 -4.79 14.49 7.75
C THR A 132 -5.58 15.24 6.68
N GLY A 133 -5.04 16.37 6.25
CA GLY A 133 -5.66 17.22 5.24
C GLY A 133 -5.59 16.61 3.84
N VAL A 134 -6.62 16.86 3.02
CA VAL A 134 -6.65 16.51 1.60
C VAL A 134 -5.96 17.62 0.81
N GLU A 135 -4.89 17.29 0.10
CA GLU A 135 -4.17 18.23 -0.75
C GLU A 135 -4.55 18.06 -2.22
N ARG A 136 -4.31 19.10 -3.02
CA ARG A 136 -4.36 19.01 -4.48
C ARG A 136 -2.98 18.72 -5.03
N GLY A 137 -2.93 17.78 -5.96
CA GLY A 137 -1.83 17.57 -6.87
C GLY A 137 -2.17 18.10 -8.25
N THR A 138 -1.23 17.90 -9.16
CA THR A 138 -1.40 18.19 -10.58
C THR A 138 -1.20 16.89 -11.36
N CYS A 139 -2.22 16.49 -12.10
CA CYS A 139 -2.07 15.47 -13.12
C CYS A 139 -2.12 16.11 -14.50
N GLY A 140 -0.97 16.17 -15.17
CA GLY A 140 -0.79 16.95 -16.39
C GLY A 140 -1.08 18.43 -16.12
N SER A 141 -2.06 18.99 -16.82
CA SER A 141 -2.53 20.37 -16.66
C SER A 141 -3.74 20.51 -15.72
N THR A 142 -4.29 19.41 -15.20
CA THR A 142 -5.52 19.40 -14.40
C THR A 142 -5.22 19.14 -12.93
N LEU A 143 -5.90 19.87 -12.04
CA LEU A 143 -5.80 19.64 -10.59
C LEU A 143 -6.58 18.37 -10.21
N THR A 144 -6.01 17.57 -9.32
CA THR A 144 -6.74 16.47 -8.70
C THR A 144 -7.86 17.00 -7.80
N ASN A 145 -8.93 16.24 -7.62
CA ASN A 145 -10.06 16.61 -6.75
C ASN A 145 -10.34 15.61 -5.62
N TYR A 146 -9.70 14.45 -5.59
CA TYR A 146 -9.84 13.53 -4.49
C TYR A 146 -8.50 12.94 -4.06
N LEU A 147 -8.51 12.48 -2.81
CA LEU A 147 -7.52 11.59 -2.21
C LEU A 147 -8.20 10.24 -1.96
N TYR A 148 -7.63 9.17 -2.51
CA TYR A 148 -8.03 7.79 -2.27
C TYR A 148 -6.94 7.10 -1.44
N VAL A 149 -7.36 6.39 -0.40
CA VAL A 149 -6.46 5.63 0.48
C VAL A 149 -7.06 4.25 0.71
N GLU A 150 -6.30 3.23 0.38
CA GLU A 150 -6.54 1.84 0.73
C GLU A 150 -5.64 1.45 1.89
N TYR A 151 -6.21 0.87 2.93
CA TYR A 151 -5.54 0.57 4.18
C TYR A 151 -6.06 -0.71 4.82
N GLN A 152 -5.27 -1.23 5.75
CA GLN A 152 -5.63 -2.33 6.63
C GLN A 152 -5.42 -1.91 8.08
N CYS A 153 -6.16 -2.54 8.99
CA CYS A 153 -5.88 -2.50 10.42
C CYS A 153 -5.20 -3.81 10.78
N VAL A 154 -3.94 -3.76 11.18
CA VAL A 154 -3.13 -4.94 11.52
C VAL A 154 -2.86 -4.94 13.04
N PRO A 155 -2.89 -6.10 13.72
CA PRO A 155 -2.45 -6.20 15.11
C PRO A 155 -1.00 -5.75 15.34
#